data_AF-G4H9T3-F1
#
_entry.id   AF-G4H9T3-F1
#
_cell.length_a   1.000
_cell.length_b   1.000
_cell.length_c   1.000
_cell.angle_alpha   90.00
_cell.angle_beta   90.00
_cell.angle_gamma   90.00
#
_symmetry.space_group_name_H-M   'P 1'
#
loop_
_entity.id
_entity.type
_entity.pdbx_description
1 polymer ?
#
loop_
_entity_poly.entity_id
_entity_poly.type
_entity_poly.pdbx_seq_one_letter_code
_entity_poly.pdbx_strand_id
1 'polypeptide(L)'
;MQTYQFLMTIPITELVTYIDDDSDEYVEDPVFMDLRKALDIDIPVTTIYERYLDAPVHSGDVLMYASRSHGDHFVVLDTYRDPVDQLDLIRIGFGCTKEKVAVVRQLVRQLYDRSDTFIHYEEGQYILQKLIDNTAYPKTIEYYGNVFRQRLKTYPQPV
;
A
#
# COMPACT_ATOMS: atom_id res chain seq x y z
N MET A 1 12.90 -18.35 3.64
CA MET A 1 13.70 -17.70 2.58
C MET A 1 13.69 -16.20 2.88
N GLN A 2 14.76 -15.45 2.61
CA GLN A 2 14.83 -14.05 3.04
C GLN A 2 14.16 -13.14 2.01
N THR A 3 13.03 -12.54 2.37
CA THR A 3 12.26 -11.63 1.51
C THR A 3 12.97 -10.28 1.41
N TYR A 4 13.11 -9.76 0.19
CA TYR A 4 13.52 -8.38 -0.03
C TYR A 4 12.28 -7.49 -0.06
N GLN A 5 12.39 -6.31 0.54
CA GLN A 5 11.25 -5.46 0.82
C GLN A 5 11.50 -4.06 0.26
N PHE A 6 10.42 -3.43 -0.16
CA PHE A 6 10.35 -2.05 -0.61
C PHE A 6 9.27 -1.34 0.19
N LEU A 7 9.47 -0.07 0.51
CA LEU A 7 8.51 0.78 1.21
C LEU A 7 8.58 2.17 0.60
N MET A 8 7.41 2.75 0.32
CA MET A 8 7.31 4.14 -0.10
C MET A 8 6.08 4.81 0.51
N THR A 9 6.13 6.13 0.57
CA THR A 9 4.99 6.98 0.92
C THR A 9 4.62 7.82 -0.29
N ILE A 10 3.39 7.68 -0.76
CA ILE A 10 2.86 8.32 -1.98
C ILE A 10 1.41 8.76 -1.76
N PRO A 11 0.91 9.78 -2.47
CA PRO A 11 -0.53 10.05 -2.53
C PRO A 11 -1.31 8.82 -3.01
N ILE A 12 -2.49 8.57 -2.46
CA ILE A 12 -3.31 7.42 -2.90
C ILE A 12 -3.76 7.53 -4.36
N THR A 13 -3.82 8.76 -4.89
CA THR A 13 -4.13 9.05 -6.29
C THR A 13 -3.14 8.42 -7.26
N GLU A 14 -1.91 8.14 -6.84
CA GLU A 14 -0.90 7.45 -7.66
C GLU A 14 -1.26 5.98 -7.94
N LEU A 15 -2.25 5.40 -7.24
CA LEU A 15 -2.71 4.03 -7.50
C LEU A 15 -3.72 3.95 -8.65
N VAL A 16 -4.20 5.08 -9.16
CA VAL A 16 -5.21 5.15 -10.21
C VAL A 16 -4.78 6.10 -11.32
N THR A 17 -5.44 5.99 -12.47
CA THR A 17 -5.30 6.90 -13.60
C THR A 17 -6.68 7.32 -14.07
N TYR A 18 -6.91 8.62 -14.10
CA TYR A 18 -8.12 9.20 -14.68
C TYR A 18 -8.08 9.06 -16.20
N ILE A 19 -9.20 8.67 -16.80
CA ILE A 19 -9.29 8.41 -18.25
C ILE A 19 -9.21 9.72 -19.04
N ASP A 20 -9.82 10.77 -18.50
CA ASP A 20 -9.75 12.14 -18.99
C ASP A 20 -9.86 13.12 -17.81
N ASP A 21 -9.45 14.37 -18.03
CA ASP A 21 -9.39 15.40 -16.98
C ASP A 21 -10.78 15.93 -16.56
N ASP A 22 -11.82 15.64 -17.35
CA ASP A 22 -13.20 16.14 -17.17
C ASP A 22 -14.16 15.06 -16.62
N SER A 23 -13.65 13.85 -16.36
CA SER A 23 -14.41 12.67 -15.97
C SER A 23 -13.95 12.15 -14.61
N ASP A 24 -14.92 11.77 -13.79
CA ASP A 24 -14.66 11.07 -12.53
C ASP A 24 -14.36 9.58 -12.74
N GLU A 25 -14.24 9.11 -13.99
CA GLU A 25 -13.86 7.75 -14.31
C GLU A 25 -12.34 7.53 -14.20
N TYR A 26 -11.96 6.53 -13.41
CA TYR A 26 -10.58 6.12 -13.24
C TYR A 26 -10.44 4.61 -13.29
N VAL A 27 -9.25 4.19 -13.69
CA VAL A 27 -8.79 2.81 -13.67
C VAL A 27 -7.57 2.69 -12.77
N GLU A 28 -7.19 1.47 -12.44
CA GLU A 28 -5.91 1.25 -11.75
C GLU A 28 -4.72 1.76 -12.58
N ASP A 29 -3.71 2.34 -11.93
CA ASP A 29 -2.47 2.74 -12.58
C ASP A 29 -1.77 1.52 -13.25
N PRO A 30 -1.37 1.61 -14.52
CA PRO A 30 -0.75 0.51 -15.24
C PRO A 30 0.52 -0.05 -14.60
N VAL A 31 1.33 0.79 -13.95
CA VAL A 31 2.57 0.36 -13.27
C VAL A 31 2.22 -0.41 -12.01
N PHE A 32 1.21 0.04 -11.26
CA PHE A 32 0.72 -0.70 -10.11
C PHE A 32 0.07 -2.03 -10.50
N MET A 33 -0.66 -2.07 -11.61
CA MET A 33 -1.18 -3.32 -12.18
C MET A 33 -0.06 -4.30 -12.54
N ASP A 34 1.02 -3.82 -13.14
CA ASP A 34 2.18 -4.64 -13.49
C ASP A 34 2.93 -5.13 -12.25
N LEU A 35 3.02 -4.32 -11.18
CA LEU A 35 3.55 -4.75 -9.88
C LEU A 35 2.76 -5.93 -9.31
N ARG A 36 1.43 -5.82 -9.27
CA ARG A 36 0.57 -6.87 -8.75
C ARG A 36 0.67 -8.15 -9.57
N LYS A 37 0.69 -8.06 -10.90
CA LYS A 37 0.91 -9.20 -11.79
C LYS A 37 2.28 -9.84 -11.57
N ALA A 38 3.34 -9.04 -11.39
CA ALA A 38 4.68 -9.55 -11.16
C ALA A 38 4.79 -10.36 -9.86
N LEU A 39 3.98 -10.01 -8.85
CA LEU A 39 3.90 -10.66 -7.55
C LEU A 39 2.80 -11.74 -7.46
N ASP A 40 1.97 -11.90 -8.50
CA ASP A 40 0.79 -12.77 -8.48
C ASP A 40 -0.15 -12.49 -7.29
N ILE A 41 -0.54 -11.21 -7.14
CA ILE A 41 -1.39 -10.72 -6.06
C ILE A 41 -2.62 -10.01 -6.62
N ASP A 42 -3.79 -10.40 -6.12
CA ASP A 42 -5.05 -9.77 -6.43
C ASP A 42 -5.40 -8.71 -5.37
N ILE A 43 -5.62 -7.47 -5.81
CA ILE A 43 -5.95 -6.32 -4.96
C ILE A 43 -7.10 -5.56 -5.63
N PRO A 44 -8.21 -5.29 -4.93
CA PRO A 44 -9.30 -4.49 -5.47
C PRO A 44 -8.96 -3.00 -5.37
N VAL A 45 -8.07 -2.51 -6.23
CA VAL A 45 -7.44 -1.17 -6.12
C VAL A 45 -8.47 -0.04 -6.12
N THR A 46 -9.40 -0.04 -7.07
CA THR A 46 -10.44 1.00 -7.17
C THR A 46 -11.32 1.01 -5.92
N THR A 47 -11.68 -0.15 -5.37
CA THR A 47 -12.45 -0.23 -4.12
C THR A 47 -11.66 0.30 -2.92
N ILE A 48 -10.33 0.09 -2.87
CA ILE A 48 -9.49 0.66 -1.80
C ILE A 48 -9.45 2.19 -1.93
N TYR A 49 -9.29 2.69 -3.15
CA TYR A 49 -9.26 4.12 -3.47
C TYR A 49 -10.56 4.82 -3.09
N GLU A 50 -11.71 4.31 -3.56
CA GLU A 50 -13.05 4.79 -3.22
C GLU A 50 -13.26 4.83 -1.71
N ARG A 51 -12.98 3.70 -1.06
CA ARG A 51 -13.13 3.57 0.39
C ARG A 51 -12.28 4.58 1.14
N TYR A 52 -11.06 4.84 0.70
CA TYR A 52 -10.20 5.82 1.34
C TYR A 52 -10.80 7.23 1.23
N LEU A 53 -11.27 7.64 0.04
CA LEU A 53 -11.85 8.96 -0.15
C LEU A 53 -13.13 9.16 0.68
N ASP A 54 -13.98 8.13 0.74
CA ASP A 54 -15.25 8.13 1.50
C ASP A 54 -15.05 8.00 3.02
N ALA A 55 -13.90 7.49 3.45
CA ALA A 55 -13.65 7.24 4.86
C ALA A 55 -13.42 8.54 5.64
N PRO A 56 -13.96 8.68 6.85
CA PRO A 56 -13.64 9.83 7.69
C PRO A 56 -12.14 9.96 7.96
N VAL A 57 -11.68 11.19 8.16
CA VAL A 57 -10.38 11.44 8.80
C VAL A 57 -10.32 10.69 10.14
N HIS A 58 -9.13 10.23 10.55
CA HIS A 58 -8.95 9.32 11.69
C HIS A 58 -9.52 7.92 11.48
N SER A 59 -9.42 7.40 10.27
CA SER A 59 -9.78 6.02 9.97
C SER A 59 -8.84 5.41 8.93
N GLY A 60 -8.99 4.13 8.64
CA GLY A 60 -8.11 3.39 7.75
C GLY A 60 -7.36 2.28 8.49
N ASP A 61 -7.14 1.16 7.80
CA ASP A 61 -6.50 -0.02 8.37
C ASP A 61 -5.24 -0.33 7.57
N VAL A 62 -4.36 -1.16 8.12
CA VAL A 62 -3.29 -1.74 7.32
C VAL A 62 -3.86 -2.95 6.58
N LEU A 63 -3.75 -2.95 5.25
CA LEU A 63 -4.24 -4.00 4.37
C LEU A 63 -3.04 -4.76 3.80
N MET A 64 -2.90 -6.04 4.14
CA MET A 64 -1.84 -6.90 3.61
C MET A 64 -2.45 -7.93 2.67
N TYR A 65 -1.97 -7.97 1.43
CA TYR A 65 -2.36 -8.92 0.40
C TYR A 65 -1.18 -9.83 0.11
N ALA A 66 -1.33 -11.14 0.32
CA ALA A 66 -0.31 -12.14 0.03
C ALA A 66 -0.64 -12.87 -1.28
N SER A 67 0.40 -13.33 -1.99
CA SER A 67 0.21 -14.17 -3.17
C SER A 67 -0.38 -15.52 -2.77
N ARG A 68 -1.28 -16.03 -3.62
CA ARG A 68 -1.87 -17.36 -3.43
C ARG A 68 -0.91 -18.49 -3.80
N SER A 69 0.03 -18.22 -4.71
CA SER A 69 0.97 -19.20 -5.26
C SER A 69 2.38 -19.08 -4.65
N HIS A 70 2.73 -17.90 -4.12
CA HIS A 70 4.05 -17.60 -3.59
C HIS A 70 4.00 -17.02 -2.17
N GLY A 71 4.17 -17.86 -1.15
CA GLY A 71 4.02 -17.44 0.26
C GLY A 71 4.94 -16.31 0.75
N ASP A 72 6.00 -15.98 0.01
CA ASP A 72 6.94 -14.91 0.34
C ASP A 72 6.61 -13.57 -0.35
N HIS A 73 5.63 -13.54 -1.26
CA HIS A 73 5.22 -12.33 -1.99
C HIS A 73 4.03 -11.67 -1.31
N PHE A 74 4.13 -10.37 -1.04
CA PHE A 74 3.02 -9.62 -0.46
C PHE A 74 3.07 -8.13 -0.83
N VAL A 75 1.92 -7.48 -0.75
CA VAL A 75 1.75 -6.02 -0.77
C VAL A 75 1.09 -5.61 0.54
N VAL A 76 1.53 -4.51 1.13
CA VAL A 76 0.91 -3.92 2.31
C VAL A 76 0.59 -2.45 2.06
N LEU A 77 -0.62 -2.02 2.41
CA LEU A 77 -1.07 -0.63 2.31
C LEU A 77 -1.49 -0.15 3.70
N ASP A 78 -0.84 0.89 4.22
CA ASP A 78 -1.29 1.62 5.40
C ASP A 78 -2.17 2.79 4.92
N THR A 79 -3.48 2.64 5.09
CA THR A 79 -4.49 3.58 4.56
C THR A 79 -5.02 4.55 5.62
N TYR A 80 -4.29 4.73 6.72
CA TYR A 80 -4.72 5.64 7.77
C TYR A 80 -4.76 7.10 7.27
N ARG A 81 -5.94 7.72 7.36
CA ARG A 81 -6.16 9.14 7.06
C ARG A 81 -5.75 10.00 8.24
N ASP A 82 -4.54 10.54 8.16
CA ASP A 82 -4.02 11.47 9.16
C ASP A 82 -4.70 12.86 9.01
N PRO A 83 -5.21 13.47 10.10
CA PRO A 83 -5.87 14.78 10.04
C PRO A 83 -5.00 15.94 9.62
N VAL A 84 -3.67 15.82 9.70
CA VAL A 84 -2.75 16.87 9.23
C VAL A 84 -2.16 16.57 7.87
N ASP A 85 -2.52 15.44 7.27
CA ASP A 85 -2.13 15.10 5.92
C ASP A 85 -3.06 15.77 4.91
N GLN A 86 -2.49 16.65 4.11
CA GLN A 86 -3.19 17.39 3.06
C GLN A 86 -2.93 16.80 1.67
N LEU A 87 -2.12 15.75 1.57
CA LEU A 87 -1.68 15.15 0.31
C LEU A 87 -2.24 13.74 0.10
N ASP A 88 -3.15 13.30 0.99
CA ASP A 88 -3.78 11.98 0.97
C ASP A 88 -2.75 10.84 0.83
N LEU A 89 -1.69 10.91 1.63
CA LEU A 89 -0.57 9.99 1.63
C LEU A 89 -0.95 8.65 2.25
N ILE A 90 -0.53 7.60 1.56
CA ILE A 90 -0.51 6.25 2.09
C ILE A 90 0.93 5.74 2.14
N ARG A 91 1.17 4.76 3.01
CA ARG A 91 2.41 3.98 2.97
C ARG A 91 2.13 2.67 2.25
N ILE A 92 2.93 2.35 1.25
CA ILE A 92 2.81 1.11 0.50
C ILE A 92 4.11 0.34 0.51
N GLY A 93 4.02 -0.95 0.82
CA GLY A 93 5.14 -1.84 0.93
C GLY A 93 4.98 -3.08 0.06
N PHE A 94 6.09 -3.60 -0.43
CA PHE A 94 6.15 -4.79 -1.26
C PHE A 94 7.18 -5.75 -0.69
N GLY A 95 6.82 -7.02 -0.54
CA GLY A 95 7.75 -8.10 -0.24
C GLY A 95 7.86 -9.06 -1.42
N CYS A 96 9.08 -9.43 -1.80
CA CYS A 96 9.29 -10.40 -2.86
C CYS A 96 10.54 -11.27 -2.65
N THR A 97 10.59 -12.38 -3.37
CA THR A 97 11.78 -13.25 -3.40
C THR A 97 12.90 -12.63 -4.23
N LYS A 98 14.12 -13.13 -4.03
CA LYS A 98 15.35 -12.60 -4.68
C LYS A 98 15.24 -12.53 -6.21
N GLU A 99 14.55 -13.49 -6.82
CA GLU A 99 14.37 -13.60 -8.28
C GLU A 99 13.51 -12.46 -8.84
N LYS A 100 12.62 -11.90 -8.03
CA LYS A 100 11.70 -10.82 -8.41
C LYS A 100 12.22 -9.42 -8.09
N VAL A 101 13.29 -9.31 -7.31
CA VAL A 101 13.83 -8.01 -6.82
C VAL A 101 14.10 -7.03 -7.95
N ALA A 102 14.71 -7.48 -9.05
CA ALA A 102 15.06 -6.59 -10.15
C ALA A 102 13.82 -5.97 -10.81
N VAL A 103 12.82 -6.79 -11.14
CA VAL A 103 11.58 -6.32 -11.79
C VAL A 103 10.73 -5.49 -10.83
N VAL A 104 10.59 -5.92 -9.57
CA VAL A 104 9.84 -5.18 -8.56
C VAL A 104 10.48 -3.82 -8.30
N ARG A 105 11.81 -3.76 -8.14
CA ARG A 105 12.51 -2.47 -7.96
C ARG A 105 12.24 -1.53 -9.12
N GLN A 106 12.37 -2.00 -10.36
CA GLN A 106 12.14 -1.15 -11.54
C GLN A 106 10.74 -0.54 -11.51
N LEU A 107 9.72 -1.36 -11.24
CA LEU A 107 8.33 -0.91 -11.22
C LEU A 107 8.02 -0.01 -10.02
N VAL A 108 8.52 -0.33 -8.82
CA VAL A 108 8.34 0.53 -7.64
C VAL A 108 9.02 1.88 -7.86
N ARG A 109 10.22 1.90 -8.44
CA ARG A 109 10.92 3.14 -8.82
C ARG A 109 10.13 3.92 -9.86
N GLN A 110 9.59 3.26 -10.88
CA GLN A 110 8.75 3.92 -11.87
C GLN A 110 7.50 4.54 -11.25
N LEU A 111 6.85 3.86 -10.30
CA LEU A 111 5.69 4.40 -9.59
C LEU A 111 6.09 5.59 -8.69
N TYR A 112 7.16 5.46 -7.90
CA TYR A 112 7.64 6.50 -7.00
C TYR A 112 8.18 7.75 -7.73
N ASP A 113 8.99 7.56 -8.77
CA ASP A 113 9.65 8.64 -9.50
C ASP A 113 8.68 9.43 -10.39
N ARG A 114 7.45 8.92 -10.62
CA ARG A 114 6.35 9.63 -11.30
C ARG A 114 5.54 10.52 -10.37
N SER A 115 5.57 10.24 -9.06
CA SER A 115 4.83 11.06 -8.12
C SER A 115 5.48 12.44 -8.02
N ASP A 116 4.65 13.48 -8.03
CA ASP A 116 5.09 14.86 -7.86
C ASP A 116 5.60 15.13 -6.42
N THR A 117 5.43 14.16 -5.51
CA THR A 117 5.76 14.29 -4.09
C THR A 117 6.74 13.21 -3.62
N PHE A 118 8.00 13.60 -3.41
CA PHE A 118 9.07 12.72 -2.92
C PHE A 118 9.10 12.64 -1.39
N ILE A 119 8.15 11.93 -0.77
CA ILE A 119 8.07 11.86 0.70
C ILE A 119 9.07 10.87 1.29
N HIS A 120 9.03 9.61 0.87
CA HIS A 120 9.85 8.55 1.46
C HIS A 120 9.97 7.34 0.54
N TYR A 121 11.18 6.80 0.43
CA TYR A 121 11.49 5.53 -0.24
C TYR A 121 12.56 4.79 0.56
N GLU A 122 12.36 3.49 0.78
CA GLU A 122 13.32 2.60 1.44
C GLU A 122 13.24 1.20 0.82
N GLU A 123 14.38 0.50 0.73
CA GLU A 123 14.43 -0.89 0.33
C GLU A 123 15.47 -1.67 1.14
N GLY A 124 15.21 -2.95 1.38
CA GLY A 124 16.11 -3.79 2.18
C GLY A 124 15.44 -5.04 2.74
N GLN A 125 15.84 -5.41 3.94
CA GLN A 125 15.30 -6.57 4.66
C GLN A 125 14.69 -6.08 5.97
N TYR A 126 13.54 -6.65 6.36
CA TYR A 126 12.84 -6.34 7.62
C TYR A 126 12.30 -4.90 7.76
N ILE A 127 12.35 -4.07 6.71
CA ILE A 127 11.86 -2.68 6.75
C ILE A 127 10.33 -2.60 6.96
N LEU A 128 9.58 -3.62 6.53
CA LEU A 128 8.13 -3.69 6.68
C LEU A 128 7.69 -4.31 8.01
N GLN A 129 8.62 -4.78 8.85
CA GLN A 129 8.29 -5.53 10.08
C GLN A 129 7.32 -4.74 10.98
N LYS A 130 7.49 -3.42 11.09
CA LYS A 130 6.63 -2.56 11.91
C LYS A 130 5.19 -2.42 11.37
N LEU A 131 4.97 -2.64 10.08
CA LEU A 131 3.65 -2.57 9.45
C LEU A 131 2.93 -3.92 9.45
N ILE A 132 3.66 -5.03 9.40
CA ILE A 132 3.08 -6.37 9.23
C ILE A 132 3.13 -7.23 10.50
N ASP A 133 3.71 -6.72 11.60
CA ASP A 133 3.71 -7.42 12.87
C ASP A 133 2.31 -7.46 13.48
N ASN A 134 1.62 -8.58 13.30
CA ASN A 134 0.26 -8.78 13.80
C ASN A 134 0.15 -8.63 15.34
N THR A 135 1.24 -8.84 16.09
CA THR A 135 1.24 -8.67 17.56
C THR A 135 1.17 -7.21 17.98
N ALA A 136 1.48 -6.28 17.07
CA ALA A 136 1.37 -4.84 17.27
C ALA A 136 -0.06 -4.31 17.01
N TYR A 137 -1.00 -5.16 16.57
CA TYR A 137 -2.36 -4.77 16.25
C TYR A 137 -3.40 -5.38 17.23
N PRO A 138 -4.50 -4.67 17.55
CA PRO A 138 -4.86 -3.35 17.05
C PRO A 138 -3.97 -2.25 17.62
N LYS A 139 -3.48 -1.37 16.75
CA LYS A 139 -2.63 -0.23 17.10
C LYS A 139 -3.51 0.94 17.49
N THR A 140 -3.25 1.51 18.67
CA THR A 140 -3.96 2.70 19.15
C THR A 140 -3.26 3.95 18.60
N ILE A 141 -4.03 4.82 17.95
CA ILE A 141 -3.60 6.13 17.46
C ILE A 141 -4.41 7.18 18.19
N GLU A 142 -3.73 8.07 18.91
CA GLU A 142 -4.36 9.14 19.69
C GLU A 142 -4.00 10.49 19.08
N TYR A 143 -5.01 11.32 18.86
CA TYR A 143 -4.81 12.66 18.30
C TYR A 143 -5.89 13.63 18.77
N TYR A 144 -5.49 14.73 19.42
CA TYR A 144 -6.38 15.71 20.05
C TYR A 144 -7.56 15.09 20.84
N GLY A 145 -7.32 13.99 21.56
CA GLY A 145 -8.34 13.30 22.36
C GLY A 145 -9.23 12.31 21.58
N ASN A 146 -9.09 12.22 20.25
CA ASN A 146 -9.68 11.15 19.46
C ASN A 146 -8.80 9.91 19.53
N VAL A 147 -9.43 8.76 19.75
CA VAL A 147 -8.75 7.46 19.82
C VAL A 147 -9.24 6.60 18.67
N PHE A 148 -8.34 6.27 17.75
CA PHE A 148 -8.60 5.33 16.67
C PHE A 148 -7.84 4.02 16.90
N ARG A 149 -8.47 2.89 16.56
CA ARG A 149 -7.86 1.55 16.65
C ARG A 149 -7.67 0.99 15.26
N GLN A 150 -6.47 1.18 14.73
CA GLN A 150 -6.06 0.62 13.45
C GLN A 150 -5.88 -0.89 13.59
N ARG A 151 -6.33 -1.65 12.59
CA ARG A 151 -6.15 -3.11 12.51
C ARG A 151 -5.25 -3.46 11.33
N LEU A 152 -4.59 -4.61 11.42
CA LEU A 152 -3.98 -5.28 10.28
C LEU A 152 -5.00 -6.29 9.71
N LYS A 153 -5.32 -6.17 8.43
CA LYS A 153 -6.23 -7.06 7.70
C LYS A 153 -5.45 -7.80 6.62
N THR A 154 -5.39 -9.11 6.72
CA THR A 154 -4.66 -9.97 5.78
C THR A 154 -5.60 -10.61 4.75
N TYR A 155 -5.17 -10.65 3.50
CA TYR A 155 -5.91 -11.20 2.36
C TYR A 155 -5.04 -12.17 1.55
N PRO A 156 -5.60 -13.28 1.01
CA PRO A 156 -6.96 -13.75 1.28
C PRO A 156 -7.14 -14.08 2.77
N GLN A 157 -8.38 -13.97 3.26
CA GLN A 157 -8.67 -14.33 4.65
C GLN A 157 -8.37 -15.83 4.82
N PRO A 158 -7.62 -16.24 5.86
CA PRO A 158 -7.42 -17.66 6.15
C PRO A 158 -8.78 -18.32 6.40
N VAL A 159 -8.96 -19.52 5.85
CA VAL A 159 -10.17 -20.35 5.99
C VAL A 159 -10.32 -20.84 7.42
#